data_AF-A0A353RX57-F1
#
_entry.id   AF-A0A353RX57-F1
#
_cell.length_a   1.000
_cell.length_b   1.000
_cell.length_c   1.000
_cell.angle_alpha   90.00
_cell.angle_beta   90.00
_cell.angle_gamma   90.00
#
_symmetry.space_group_name_H-M   'P 1'
#
loop_
_entity.id
_entity.type
_entity.pdbx_description
1 polymer ?
#
loop_
_entity_poly.entity_id
_entity_poly.type
_entity_poly.pdbx_seq_one_letter_code
_entity_poly.pdbx_strand_id
1 'polypeptide(L)'
;MNFKSKKGMSLTELIVASILVGIVMLGVISFTSSLKSIQGSTSNSTIPSVKLASVMFEISKDASLAIGDATDPGVEEDDVGPAQSLCFRQDNDGAGTANNTPDDYTDDTWVCYLLDNTNTLHKCIDPNFVNCQDSSTAPQFANLITLTQNYFFDVIDANSPPKIDYIHIQLTTRNAPTDAVHPIENPEFTLETNVSPMSLGR
;
A
#
# COMPACT_ATOMS: atom_id res chain seq x y z
N MET A 1 74.07 -13.50 -16.27
CA MET A 1 72.90 -13.07 -15.47
C MET A 1 72.39 -11.75 -16.04
N ASN A 2 71.19 -11.77 -16.62
CA ASN A 2 70.57 -10.62 -17.26
C ASN A 2 69.96 -9.69 -16.19
N PHE A 3 70.62 -8.58 -15.89
CA PHE A 3 70.02 -7.53 -15.05
C PHE A 3 69.10 -6.69 -15.94
N LYS A 4 67.79 -6.92 -15.82
CA LYS A 4 66.75 -6.03 -16.36
C LYS A 4 67.04 -4.60 -15.92
N SER A 5 67.14 -3.67 -16.87
CA SER A 5 67.17 -2.23 -16.61
C SER A 5 65.93 -1.84 -15.78
N LYS A 6 66.14 -1.50 -14.51
CA LYS A 6 65.11 -0.83 -13.71
C LYS A 6 65.07 0.63 -14.16
N LYS A 7 64.15 0.93 -15.07
CA LYS A 7 63.84 2.31 -15.48
C LYS A 7 63.28 3.03 -14.24
N GLY A 8 64.06 3.95 -13.67
CA GLY A 8 63.58 4.80 -12.59
C GLY A 8 62.47 5.72 -13.11
N MET A 9 61.34 5.76 -12.42
CA MET A 9 60.25 6.69 -12.74
C MET A 9 60.76 8.13 -12.60
N SER A 10 60.52 8.97 -13.60
CA SER A 10 60.89 10.38 -13.52
C SER A 10 59.92 11.13 -12.60
N LEU A 11 60.41 12.15 -11.90
CA LEU A 11 59.61 12.91 -10.93
C LEU A 11 58.37 13.57 -11.55
N THR A 12 58.44 13.94 -12.84
CA THR A 12 57.32 14.46 -13.62
C THR A 12 56.26 13.39 -13.90
N GLU A 13 56.66 12.16 -14.16
CA GLU A 13 55.76 11.02 -14.38
C GLU A 13 54.98 10.68 -13.09
N LEU A 14 55.61 10.82 -11.93
CA LEU A 14 54.97 10.64 -10.62
C LEU A 14 53.95 11.75 -10.31
N ILE A 15 54.24 13.00 -10.67
CA ILE A 15 53.32 14.13 -10.50
C ILE A 15 52.12 14.02 -11.44
N VAL A 16 52.33 13.63 -12.70
CA VAL A 16 51.23 13.43 -13.65
C VAL A 16 50.34 12.27 -13.20
N ALA A 17 50.94 11.17 -12.74
CA ALA A 17 50.19 10.04 -12.21
C ALA A 17 49.35 10.40 -10.97
N SER A 18 49.88 11.21 -10.03
CA SER A 18 49.12 11.61 -8.83
C SER A 18 47.95 12.53 -9.16
N ILE A 19 48.11 13.46 -10.10
CA ILE A 19 47.02 14.32 -10.59
C ILE A 19 45.93 13.47 -11.27
N LEU A 20 46.32 12.51 -12.11
CA LEU A 20 45.37 11.61 -12.78
C LEU A 20 44.57 10.78 -11.77
N VAL A 21 45.23 10.22 -10.74
CA VAL A 21 44.53 9.49 -9.67
C VAL A 21 43.57 10.41 -8.91
N GLY A 22 43.96 11.67 -8.64
CA GLY A 22 43.09 12.65 -8.00
C GLY A 22 41.81 12.93 -8.78
N ILE A 23 41.92 13.14 -10.09
CA ILE A 23 40.76 13.37 -10.97
C ILE A 23 39.85 12.14 -11.01
N VAL A 24 40.43 10.94 -11.11
CA VAL A 24 39.66 9.68 -11.10
C VAL A 24 38.91 9.50 -9.78
N MET A 25 39.55 9.76 -8.64
CA MET A 25 38.89 9.66 -7.33
C MET A 25 37.73 10.66 -7.18
N LEU A 26 37.90 11.90 -7.63
CA LEU A 26 36.82 12.88 -7.62
C LEU A 26 35.64 12.44 -8.50
N GLY A 27 35.93 11.86 -9.66
CA GLY A 27 34.90 11.27 -10.53
C GLY A 27 34.12 10.15 -9.85
N VAL A 28 34.81 9.22 -9.18
CA VAL A 28 34.18 8.11 -8.45
C VAL A 28 33.29 8.61 -7.31
N ILE A 29 33.74 9.60 -6.55
CA ILE A 29 32.97 10.18 -5.44
C ILE A 29 31.69 10.85 -5.97
N SER A 30 31.80 11.65 -7.03
CA SER A 30 30.66 12.32 -7.65
C SER A 30 29.63 11.29 -8.16
N PHE A 31 30.08 10.27 -8.89
CA PHE A 31 29.20 9.23 -9.40
C PHE A 31 28.51 8.45 -8.28
N THR A 32 29.25 8.12 -7.22
CA THR A 32 28.69 7.41 -6.05
C THR A 32 27.61 8.25 -5.35
N SER A 33 27.82 9.56 -5.23
CA SER A 33 26.84 10.49 -4.65
C SER A 33 25.58 10.58 -5.52
N SER A 34 25.74 10.73 -6.85
CA SER A 34 24.62 10.75 -7.78
C SER A 34 23.82 9.45 -7.76
N LEU A 35 24.49 8.29 -7.72
CA LEU A 35 23.81 6.99 -7.61
C LEU A 35 22.99 6.87 -6.33
N LYS A 36 23.54 7.29 -5.18
CA LYS A 36 22.80 7.27 -3.91
C LYS A 36 21.58 8.18 -3.95
N SER A 37 21.70 9.35 -4.57
CA SER A 37 20.58 10.29 -4.73
C SER A 37 19.47 9.69 -5.61
N ILE A 38 19.83 9.09 -6.76
CA ILE A 38 18.88 8.42 -7.64
C ILE A 38 18.23 7.24 -6.93
N GLN A 39 19.01 6.40 -6.25
CA GLN A 39 18.49 5.25 -5.52
C GLN A 39 17.52 5.67 -4.40
N GLY A 40 17.85 6.72 -3.64
CA GLY A 40 16.98 7.25 -2.59
C GLY A 40 15.67 7.80 -3.16
N SER A 41 15.73 8.60 -4.22
CA SER A 41 14.53 9.17 -4.86
C SER A 41 13.64 8.08 -5.46
N THR A 42 14.22 7.10 -6.15
CA THR A 42 13.48 5.96 -6.70
C THR A 42 12.83 5.13 -5.60
N SER A 43 13.56 4.85 -4.51
CA SER A 43 13.02 4.10 -3.37
C SER A 43 11.84 4.82 -2.71
N ASN A 44 12.01 6.11 -2.42
CA ASN A 44 10.99 6.94 -1.79
C ASN A 44 9.74 7.14 -2.66
N SER A 45 9.85 6.95 -3.98
CA SER A 45 8.72 7.10 -4.90
C SER A 45 8.07 5.76 -5.26
N THR A 46 8.88 4.73 -5.50
CA THR A 46 8.40 3.45 -6.06
C THR A 46 7.79 2.55 -4.98
N ILE A 47 8.37 2.53 -3.78
CA ILE A 47 7.85 1.68 -2.70
C ILE A 47 6.43 2.09 -2.28
N PRO A 48 6.14 3.36 -1.94
CA PRO A 48 4.78 3.75 -1.57
C PRO A 48 3.79 3.56 -2.71
N SER A 49 4.15 3.89 -3.95
CA SER A 49 3.25 3.74 -5.11
C SER A 49 2.90 2.28 -5.41
N VAL A 50 3.86 1.36 -5.36
CA VAL A 50 3.60 -0.08 -5.56
C VAL A 50 2.75 -0.64 -4.41
N LYS A 51 3.03 -0.27 -3.16
CA LYS A 51 2.20 -0.69 -2.02
C LYS A 51 0.77 -0.20 -2.15
N LEU A 52 0.60 1.08 -2.48
CA LEU A 52 -0.71 1.70 -2.68
C LEU A 52 -1.51 0.97 -3.77
N ALA A 53 -0.85 0.66 -4.89
CA ALA A 53 -1.47 -0.07 -5.99
C ALA A 53 -1.90 -1.49 -5.59
N SER A 54 -1.06 -2.22 -4.84
CA SER A 54 -1.40 -3.56 -4.34
C SER A 54 -2.58 -3.55 -3.39
N VAL A 55 -2.61 -2.59 -2.45
CA VAL A 55 -3.71 -2.45 -1.48
C VAL A 55 -5.01 -2.07 -2.21
N MET A 56 -4.96 -1.12 -3.14
CA MET A 56 -6.13 -0.74 -3.92
C MET A 56 -6.67 -1.91 -4.74
N PHE A 57 -5.77 -2.70 -5.36
CA PHE A 57 -6.16 -3.90 -6.11
C PHE A 57 -6.82 -4.94 -5.21
N GLU A 58 -6.30 -5.15 -4.00
CA GLU A 58 -6.85 -6.11 -3.05
C GLU A 58 -8.26 -5.71 -2.60
N ILE A 59 -8.47 -4.46 -2.20
CA ILE A 59 -9.79 -3.95 -1.81
C ILE A 59 -10.76 -4.05 -3.00
N SER A 60 -10.32 -3.66 -4.20
CA SER A 60 -11.17 -3.71 -5.40
C SER A 60 -11.57 -5.14 -5.75
N LYS A 61 -10.65 -6.09 -5.60
CA LYS A 61 -10.93 -7.51 -5.80
C LYS A 61 -11.93 -8.01 -4.77
N ASP A 62 -11.71 -7.72 -3.49
CA ASP A 62 -12.60 -8.18 -2.43
C ASP A 62 -14.00 -7.59 -2.56
N ALA A 63 -14.12 -6.33 -2.96
CA ALA A 63 -15.39 -5.69 -3.30
C ALA A 63 -16.08 -6.34 -4.51
N SER A 64 -15.32 -6.78 -5.52
CA SER A 64 -15.90 -7.47 -6.69
C SER A 64 -16.42 -8.88 -6.37
N LEU A 65 -15.93 -9.49 -5.29
CA LEU A 65 -16.37 -10.79 -4.80
C LEU A 65 -17.46 -10.66 -3.74
N ALA A 66 -17.87 -9.44 -3.41
CA ALA A 66 -18.89 -9.21 -2.41
C ALA A 66 -20.24 -9.78 -2.87
N ILE A 67 -20.93 -10.45 -1.96
CA ILE A 67 -22.27 -11.01 -2.15
C ILE A 67 -23.27 -10.38 -1.19
N GLY A 68 -24.54 -10.35 -1.57
CA GLY A 68 -25.62 -9.71 -0.82
C GLY A 68 -26.87 -9.55 -1.68
N ASP A 69 -27.94 -9.03 -1.11
CA ASP A 69 -29.22 -8.78 -1.76
C ASP A 69 -29.83 -7.42 -1.35
N ALA A 70 -31.06 -7.17 -1.80
CA ALA A 70 -31.76 -5.91 -1.56
C ALA A 70 -32.21 -5.70 -0.09
N THR A 71 -32.13 -6.72 0.75
CA THR A 71 -32.44 -6.66 2.19
C THR A 71 -31.19 -6.72 3.06
N ASP A 72 -30.12 -7.32 2.55
CA ASP A 72 -28.82 -7.44 3.18
C ASP A 72 -27.72 -7.16 2.15
N PRO A 73 -27.20 -5.93 2.05
CA PRO A 73 -26.31 -5.54 0.96
C PRO A 73 -24.94 -6.25 0.98
N GLY A 74 -24.60 -6.95 2.06
CA GLY A 74 -23.31 -7.63 2.20
C GLY A 74 -22.11 -6.68 2.22
N VAL A 75 -22.37 -5.43 2.52
CA VAL A 75 -21.40 -4.39 2.83
C VAL A 75 -21.77 -3.83 4.19
N GLU A 76 -20.79 -3.73 5.07
CA GLU A 76 -20.93 -3.02 6.34
C GLU A 76 -19.87 -1.93 6.41
N GLU A 77 -20.30 -0.72 6.73
CA GLU A 77 -19.42 0.40 7.03
C GLU A 77 -19.61 0.87 8.48
N ASP A 78 -18.49 1.26 9.09
CA ASP A 78 -18.47 2.05 10.32
C ASP A 78 -17.64 3.30 10.04
N ASP A 79 -18.33 4.44 9.90
CA ASP A 79 -17.72 5.76 9.73
C ASP A 79 -17.74 6.57 11.04
N VAL A 80 -18.17 5.97 12.15
CA VAL A 80 -18.44 6.67 13.39
C VAL A 80 -17.19 6.74 14.27
N GLY A 81 -16.51 7.89 14.18
CA GLY A 81 -15.41 8.24 15.08
C GLY A 81 -14.07 8.33 14.37
N PRO A 82 -12.94 8.21 15.11
CA PRO A 82 -11.61 8.38 14.54
C PRO A 82 -11.09 7.14 13.81
N ALA A 83 -11.71 5.98 14.01
CA ALA A 83 -11.43 4.77 13.26
C ALA A 83 -12.59 4.52 12.29
N GLN A 84 -12.27 4.10 11.07
CA GLN A 84 -13.26 3.78 10.04
C GLN A 84 -13.08 2.35 9.57
N SER A 85 -14.17 1.63 9.34
CA SER A 85 -14.10 0.27 8.82
C SER A 85 -15.03 0.06 7.63
N LEU A 86 -14.60 -0.79 6.71
CA LEU A 86 -15.34 -1.20 5.54
C LEU A 86 -15.20 -2.71 5.37
N CYS A 87 -16.32 -3.41 5.35
CA CYS A 87 -16.39 -4.87 5.31
C CYS A 87 -17.17 -5.34 4.08
N PHE A 88 -16.69 -6.40 3.44
CA PHE A 88 -17.35 -7.07 2.33
C PHE A 88 -17.64 -8.53 2.70
N ARG A 89 -18.89 -8.97 2.53
CA ARG A 89 -19.28 -10.37 2.72
C ARG A 89 -18.90 -11.20 1.50
N GLN A 90 -18.30 -12.36 1.72
CA GLN A 90 -17.91 -13.29 0.65
C GLN A 90 -18.49 -14.69 0.93
N ASP A 91 -18.93 -15.37 -0.14
CA ASP A 91 -19.41 -16.77 -0.15
C ASP A 91 -18.24 -17.75 0.02
N ASN A 92 -17.53 -17.62 1.14
CA ASN A 92 -16.36 -18.42 1.51
C ASN A 92 -16.45 -18.80 2.98
N ASP A 93 -15.97 -20.00 3.33
CA ASP A 93 -15.74 -20.42 4.72
C ASP A 93 -14.58 -19.66 5.38
N GLY A 94 -14.44 -19.81 6.70
CA GLY A 94 -13.35 -19.24 7.50
C GLY A 94 -11.93 -19.71 7.11
N ALA A 95 -11.79 -20.62 6.15
CA ALA A 95 -10.52 -21.06 5.57
C ALA A 95 -10.30 -20.51 4.14
N GLY A 96 -11.23 -19.71 3.60
CA GLY A 96 -11.18 -19.13 2.26
C GLY A 96 -11.61 -20.08 1.13
N THR A 97 -12.37 -21.12 1.46
CA THR A 97 -12.96 -22.06 0.50
C THR A 97 -14.37 -21.62 0.14
N ALA A 98 -14.71 -21.54 -1.15
CA ALA A 98 -16.05 -21.14 -1.56
C ALA A 98 -17.12 -22.12 -1.02
N ASN A 99 -18.12 -21.62 -0.30
CA ASN A 99 -19.24 -22.45 0.17
C ASN A 99 -20.18 -22.79 -0.99
N ASN A 100 -20.28 -21.89 -1.97
CA ASN A 100 -21.20 -21.97 -3.11
C ASN A 100 -22.66 -21.99 -2.65
N THR A 101 -22.96 -21.21 -1.61
CA THR A 101 -24.27 -21.08 -0.97
C THR A 101 -24.77 -19.65 -1.13
N PRO A 102 -25.03 -19.16 -2.36
CA PRO A 102 -25.28 -17.75 -2.63
C PRO A 102 -26.55 -17.17 -1.97
N ASP A 103 -27.45 -18.03 -1.46
CA ASP A 103 -28.71 -17.66 -0.81
C ASP A 103 -28.68 -17.92 0.72
N ASP A 104 -27.57 -18.45 1.26
CA ASP A 104 -27.39 -18.70 2.70
C ASP A 104 -26.20 -17.89 3.20
N TYR A 105 -26.49 -16.85 3.98
CA TYR A 105 -25.46 -15.96 4.49
C TYR A 105 -24.90 -16.40 5.85
N THR A 106 -25.35 -17.53 6.39
CA THR A 106 -25.01 -17.93 7.76
C THR A 106 -23.62 -18.58 7.88
N ASP A 107 -23.06 -19.04 6.78
CA ASP A 107 -21.72 -19.63 6.67
C ASP A 107 -20.71 -18.74 5.95
N ASP A 108 -21.13 -17.54 5.55
CA ASP A 108 -20.31 -16.54 4.88
C ASP A 108 -19.26 -15.92 5.81
N THR A 109 -18.21 -15.38 5.19
CA THR A 109 -17.15 -14.67 5.88
C THR A 109 -17.08 -13.21 5.51
N TRP A 110 -16.59 -12.40 6.45
CA TRP A 110 -16.40 -10.98 6.25
C TRP A 110 -14.94 -10.64 6.04
N VAL A 111 -14.66 -9.90 4.97
CA VAL A 111 -13.35 -9.32 4.70
C VAL A 111 -13.40 -7.84 5.02
N CYS A 112 -12.79 -7.49 6.15
CA CYS A 112 -12.85 -6.13 6.69
C CYS A 112 -11.51 -5.39 6.57
N TYR A 113 -11.62 -4.10 6.25
CA TYR A 113 -10.55 -3.13 6.23
C TYR A 113 -10.81 -2.10 7.33
N LEU A 114 -9.79 -1.82 8.15
CA LEU A 114 -9.90 -0.88 9.27
C LEU A 114 -8.82 0.20 9.13
N LEU A 115 -9.23 1.46 9.09
CA LEU A 115 -8.36 2.60 9.27
C LEU A 115 -8.32 2.95 10.76
N ASP A 116 -7.16 2.80 11.38
CA ASP A 116 -6.99 3.13 12.79
C ASP A 116 -6.77 4.64 13.03
N ASN A 117 -6.75 5.04 14.30
CA ASN A 117 -6.55 6.42 14.73
C ASN A 117 -5.14 6.98 14.39
N THR A 118 -4.24 6.14 13.87
CA THR A 118 -2.89 6.52 13.41
C THR A 118 -2.83 6.65 11.88
N ASN A 119 -3.98 6.60 11.21
CA ASN A 119 -4.15 6.54 9.76
C ASN A 119 -3.48 5.32 9.13
N THR A 120 -3.29 4.23 9.89
CA THR A 120 -2.81 2.97 9.32
C THR A 120 -4.01 2.14 8.90
N LEU A 121 -4.04 1.79 7.62
CA LEU A 121 -5.01 0.89 7.05
C LEU A 121 -4.56 -0.55 7.29
N HIS A 122 -5.49 -1.33 7.81
CA HIS A 122 -5.32 -2.72 8.20
C HIS A 122 -6.32 -3.59 7.48
N LYS A 123 -5.94 -4.86 7.25
CA LYS A 123 -6.88 -5.91 6.85
C LYS A 123 -7.07 -6.89 8.01
N CYS A 124 -8.31 -7.24 8.30
CA CYS A 124 -8.64 -8.30 9.24
C CYS A 124 -8.10 -9.66 8.76
N ILE A 125 -7.41 -10.38 9.66
CA ILE A 125 -6.91 -11.74 9.42
C ILE A 125 -7.94 -12.78 9.86
N ASP A 126 -8.77 -12.46 10.86
CA ASP A 126 -9.83 -13.36 11.32
C ASP A 126 -11.13 -13.10 10.55
N PRO A 127 -11.60 -14.05 9.73
CA PRO A 127 -12.78 -13.89 8.90
C PRO A 127 -14.09 -13.90 9.68
N ASN A 128 -14.05 -14.24 10.98
CA ASN A 128 -15.23 -14.28 11.85
C ASN A 128 -15.52 -12.94 12.54
N PHE A 129 -14.64 -11.94 12.39
CA PHE A 129 -14.79 -10.64 13.05
C PHE A 129 -15.34 -9.59 12.10
N VAL A 130 -16.63 -9.29 12.28
CA VAL A 130 -17.29 -8.12 11.72
C VAL A 130 -16.71 -6.86 12.40
N ASN A 131 -16.31 -5.86 11.62
CA ASN A 131 -15.77 -4.56 12.08
C ASN A 131 -14.38 -4.56 12.71
N CYS A 132 -13.60 -5.65 12.59
CA CYS A 132 -12.22 -5.67 13.09
C CYS A 132 -12.07 -5.22 14.58
N GLN A 133 -13.06 -5.46 15.44
CA GLN A 133 -13.02 -4.98 16.81
C GLN A 133 -12.30 -5.95 17.77
N ASP A 134 -11.30 -5.37 18.45
CA ASP A 134 -10.37 -5.86 19.48
C ASP A 134 -10.85 -7.07 20.31
N SER A 135 -10.37 -8.27 19.98
CA SER A 135 -10.27 -9.34 20.98
C SER A 135 -8.88 -9.25 21.63
N SER A 136 -8.84 -9.25 22.95
CA SER A 136 -7.70 -8.92 23.83
C SER A 136 -6.48 -9.86 23.74
N THR A 137 -6.33 -10.62 22.65
CA THR A 137 -5.28 -11.59 22.44
C THR A 137 -4.77 -11.56 20.99
N ALA A 138 -3.63 -10.88 20.81
CA ALA A 138 -2.81 -10.79 19.58
C ALA A 138 -3.39 -9.93 18.44
N PRO A 139 -2.54 -9.27 17.61
CA PRO A 139 -3.05 -8.44 16.52
C PRO A 139 -3.71 -9.32 15.46
N GLN A 140 -5.03 -9.28 15.37
CA GLN A 140 -5.84 -9.95 14.34
C GLN A 140 -5.82 -9.17 13.01
N PHE A 141 -4.80 -8.32 12.80
CA PHE A 141 -4.74 -7.36 11.72
C PHE A 141 -3.40 -7.44 11.00
N ALA A 142 -3.45 -7.38 9.67
CA ALA A 142 -2.30 -7.20 8.81
C ALA A 142 -2.20 -5.72 8.43
N ASN A 143 -1.11 -5.07 8.85
CA ASN A 143 -0.82 -3.69 8.46
C ASN A 143 -0.58 -3.63 6.95
N LEU A 144 -1.43 -2.89 6.23
CA LEU A 144 -1.30 -2.74 4.78
C LEU A 144 -0.44 -1.52 4.45
N ILE A 145 -0.92 -0.35 4.85
CA ILE A 145 -0.30 0.93 4.48
C ILE A 145 -0.72 2.05 5.44
N THR A 146 0.18 2.99 5.69
CA THR A 146 -0.16 4.22 6.42
C THR A 146 -0.58 5.29 5.42
N LEU A 147 -1.77 5.82 5.61
CA LEU A 147 -2.37 6.87 4.80
C LEU A 147 -2.02 8.25 5.38
N THR A 148 -2.05 9.28 4.52
CA THR A 148 -1.93 10.68 4.97
C THR A 148 -3.28 11.27 5.39
N GLN A 149 -4.37 10.63 4.96
CA GLN A 149 -5.76 10.97 5.26
C GLN A 149 -6.35 10.06 6.36
N ASN A 150 -7.30 10.61 7.10
CA ASN A 150 -8.05 9.93 8.17
C ASN A 150 -9.40 9.36 7.68
N TYR A 151 -9.58 9.28 6.37
CA TYR A 151 -10.71 8.65 5.71
C TYR A 151 -10.23 7.93 4.46
N PHE A 152 -10.90 6.87 4.02
CA PHE A 152 -10.47 6.14 2.81
C PHE A 152 -11.59 5.68 1.87
N PHE A 153 -12.85 5.81 2.27
CA PHE A 153 -13.98 5.45 1.43
C PHE A 153 -15.18 6.38 1.67
N ASP A 154 -16.06 6.43 0.67
CA ASP A 154 -17.40 7.01 0.76
C ASP A 154 -18.38 6.01 0.14
N VAL A 155 -19.42 5.63 0.88
CA VAL A 155 -20.51 4.79 0.36
C VAL A 155 -21.56 5.69 -0.29
N ILE A 156 -21.85 5.46 -1.57
CA ILE A 156 -22.85 6.23 -2.31
C ILE A 156 -24.09 5.36 -2.49
N ASP A 157 -25.10 5.68 -1.69
CA ASP A 157 -26.41 5.04 -1.75
C ASP A 157 -27.17 5.38 -3.03
N ALA A 158 -27.86 4.39 -3.58
CA ALA A 158 -28.92 4.63 -4.53
C ALA A 158 -30.11 5.31 -3.84
N ASN A 159 -31.00 5.93 -4.61
CA ASN A 159 -32.13 6.75 -4.14
C ASN A 159 -33.16 6.04 -3.19
N SER A 160 -32.91 4.81 -2.75
CA SER A 160 -33.68 4.09 -1.74
C SER A 160 -32.79 3.07 -0.99
N PRO A 161 -32.51 3.28 0.31
CA PRO A 161 -31.83 2.29 1.14
C PRO A 161 -32.56 0.94 1.14
N PRO A 162 -31.86 -0.20 1.27
CA PRO A 162 -30.41 -0.37 1.52
C PRO A 162 -29.58 -0.58 0.24
N LYS A 163 -29.99 0.01 -0.89
CA LYS A 163 -29.28 -0.19 -2.16
C LYS A 163 -28.07 0.73 -2.25
N ILE A 164 -26.87 0.17 -2.32
CA ILE A 164 -25.63 0.89 -2.62
C ILE A 164 -25.44 0.93 -4.15
N ASP A 165 -25.14 2.10 -4.73
CA ASP A 165 -24.85 2.25 -6.16
C ASP A 165 -23.37 1.92 -6.42
N TYR A 166 -22.49 2.61 -5.71
CA TYR A 166 -21.06 2.35 -5.71
C TYR A 166 -20.39 2.85 -4.42
N ILE A 167 -19.20 2.34 -4.15
CA ILE A 167 -18.33 2.77 -3.06
C ILE A 167 -17.13 3.45 -3.73
N HIS A 168 -16.91 4.72 -3.39
CA HIS A 168 -15.71 5.44 -3.78
C HIS A 168 -14.60 5.12 -2.79
N ILE A 169 -13.45 4.69 -3.27
CA ILE A 169 -12.28 4.39 -2.41
C ILE A 169 -11.14 5.28 -2.87
N GLN A 170 -10.58 6.04 -1.94
CA GLN A 170 -9.44 6.91 -2.14
C GLN A 170 -8.35 6.53 -1.13
N LEU A 171 -7.14 6.28 -1.62
CA LEU A 171 -5.98 6.01 -0.78
C LEU A 171 -4.88 7.01 -1.13
N THR A 172 -4.42 7.75 -0.13
CA THR A 172 -3.28 8.66 -0.26
C THR A 172 -2.17 8.27 0.71
N THR A 173 -0.94 8.12 0.22
CA THR A 173 0.22 7.72 1.02
C THR A 173 1.50 8.44 0.59
N ARG A 174 2.53 8.34 1.44
CA ARG A 174 3.89 8.82 1.19
C ARG A 174 4.89 8.00 1.99
N ASN A 175 6.17 8.05 1.62
CA ASN A 175 7.21 7.25 2.29
C ASN A 175 7.40 7.65 3.77
N ALA A 176 7.27 8.94 4.09
CA ALA A 176 7.27 9.45 5.45
C ALA A 176 5.93 10.17 5.75
N PRO A 177 4.89 9.46 6.24
CA PRO A 177 3.54 9.99 6.46
C PRO A 177 3.45 11.14 7.45
N THR A 178 4.49 11.45 8.22
CA THR A 178 4.54 12.57 9.16
C THR A 178 5.23 13.81 8.61
N ASP A 179 6.04 13.66 7.56
CA ASP A 179 6.91 14.72 7.05
C ASP A 179 6.22 15.55 5.96
N ALA A 180 6.68 16.78 5.71
CA ALA A 180 6.09 17.64 4.70
C ALA A 180 6.12 16.99 3.30
N VAL A 181 5.11 17.29 2.48
CA VAL A 181 5.05 16.86 1.08
C VAL A 181 6.17 17.52 0.31
N HIS A 182 6.96 16.73 -0.42
CA HIS A 182 8.01 17.25 -1.28
C HIS A 182 8.10 16.41 -2.56
N PRO A 183 8.07 17.01 -3.76
CA PRO A 183 7.95 16.27 -5.02
C PRO A 183 9.08 15.27 -5.31
N ILE A 184 10.27 15.48 -4.72
CA ILE A 184 11.45 14.60 -4.89
C ILE A 184 11.76 13.77 -3.63
N GLU A 185 11.85 14.40 -2.46
CA GLU A 185 12.28 13.75 -1.22
C GLU A 185 11.18 12.94 -0.52
N ASN A 186 9.92 13.40 -0.56
CA ASN A 186 8.77 12.76 0.06
C ASN A 186 7.49 12.97 -0.79
N PRO A 187 7.44 12.40 -2.00
CA PRO A 187 6.30 12.57 -2.89
C PRO A 187 5.05 11.90 -2.31
N GLU A 188 3.91 12.51 -2.58
CA GLU A 188 2.59 12.01 -2.21
C GLU A 188 1.95 11.31 -3.42
N PHE A 189 1.33 10.16 -3.16
CA PHE A 189 0.66 9.35 -4.17
C PHE A 189 -0.78 9.12 -3.75
N THR A 190 -1.71 9.39 -4.67
CA THR A 190 -3.14 9.13 -4.49
C THR A 190 -3.60 8.16 -5.57
N LEU A 191 -4.37 7.16 -5.17
CA LEU A 191 -5.13 6.30 -6.07
C LEU A 191 -6.59 6.33 -5.66
N GLU A 192 -7.46 6.35 -6.66
CA GLU A 192 -8.91 6.39 -6.49
C GLU A 192 -9.55 5.35 -7.40
N THR A 193 -10.63 4.75 -6.92
CA THR A 193 -11.46 3.83 -7.70
C THR A 193 -12.90 3.88 -7.23
N ASN A 194 -13.81 3.47 -8.09
CA ASN A 194 -15.20 3.22 -7.72
C ASN A 194 -15.46 1.73 -7.88
N VAL A 195 -15.97 1.09 -6.83
CA VAL A 195 -16.36 -0.31 -6.85
C VAL A 195 -17.86 -0.42 -6.68
N SER A 196 -18.50 -1.24 -7.50
CA SER A 196 -19.92 -1.59 -7.36
C SER A 196 -19.98 -3.08 -7.06
N PRO A 197 -20.37 -3.48 -5.83
CA PRO A 197 -20.58 -4.88 -5.48
C PRO A 197 -21.59 -5.50 -6.46
N MET A 198 -21.17 -6.52 -7.21
CA MET A 198 -21.95 -7.05 -8.35
C MET A 198 -23.30 -7.67 -7.95
N SER A 199 -23.54 -7.96 -6.67
CA SER A 199 -24.78 -8.56 -6.18
C SER A 199 -25.93 -7.57 -5.94
N LEU A 200 -25.64 -6.27 -5.90
CA LEU A 200 -26.63 -5.23 -5.57
C LEU A 200 -27.51 -4.77 -6.75
N GLY A 201 -27.19 -5.29 -7.95
CA GLY A 201 -27.76 -4.86 -9.23
C GLY A 201 -28.76 -5.83 -9.88
N ARG A 202 -29.33 -6.80 -9.17
CA ARG A 202 -30.42 -7.65 -9.68
C ARG A 202 -31.72 -7.52 -8.92
#